data_AF-A0A0R2JNX8-F1
#
_entry.id   AF-A0A0R2JNX8-F1
#
_cell.length_a   1.000
_cell.length_b   1.000
_cell.length_c   1.000
_cell.angle_alpha   90.00
_cell.angle_beta   90.00
_cell.angle_gamma   90.00
#
_symmetry.space_group_name_H-M   'P 1'
#
loop_
_entity.id
_entity.type
_entity.pdbx_description
1 polymer ?
#
loop_
_entity_poly.entity_id
_entity_poly.type
_entity_poly.pdbx_seq_one_letter_code
_entity_poly.pdbx_strand_id
1 'polypeptide(L)'
;MSNQLKNPLVGGILQKGLKKMERIWITGFRSFELGVFGAKDPKVTVLKFALKKQLTSAIEDGATWLITGGQLGIEQYALEVGNQLRTEYPEFKTALMTPFQDFGQNWNENNRALLGALQASVDFTQAVSQKPYQDPSQLKNYQNFMLQHTERAIVVYDQQAETSKVQYTVQAIQNYQKHTDYEVTLIDFDRLQEYSEEYAETLNDWE
;
A
#
# COMPACT_ATOMS: atom_id res chain seq x y z
N MET A 1 -2.68 22.52 -67.62
CA MET A 1 -2.66 23.75 -66.81
C MET A 1 -3.06 23.35 -65.41
N SER A 2 -2.11 23.09 -64.51
CA SER A 2 -1.56 24.03 -63.50
C SER A 2 -1.98 23.46 -62.14
N ASN A 3 -1.17 23.32 -61.08
CA ASN A 3 0.26 23.36 -60.83
C ASN A 3 0.41 22.69 -59.45
N GLN A 4 1.57 22.10 -59.17
CA GLN A 4 1.87 21.50 -57.88
C GLN A 4 1.90 22.53 -56.74
N LEU A 5 1.51 22.11 -55.54
CA LEU A 5 2.19 22.51 -54.30
C LEU A 5 2.37 21.27 -53.41
N LYS A 6 3.64 20.86 -53.30
CA LYS A 6 4.15 20.02 -52.22
C LYS A 6 3.95 20.75 -50.90
N ASN A 7 3.65 20.02 -49.82
CA ASN A 7 4.37 20.27 -48.58
C ASN A 7 4.64 18.96 -47.83
N PRO A 8 5.92 18.61 -47.58
CA PRO A 8 6.33 17.44 -46.82
C PRO A 8 6.61 17.77 -45.34
N LEU A 9 6.50 16.75 -44.48
CA LEU A 9 7.14 16.62 -43.15
C LEU A 9 6.91 17.74 -42.10
N VAL A 10 6.05 17.46 -41.11
CA VAL A 10 6.36 17.59 -39.66
C VAL A 10 5.49 16.52 -38.98
N GLY A 11 6.02 15.35 -38.64
CA GLY A 11 6.88 15.18 -37.48
C GLY A 11 6.09 14.32 -36.51
N GLY A 12 6.54 13.08 -36.28
CA GLY A 12 5.89 12.15 -35.38
C GLY A 12 5.72 12.78 -34.00
N ILE A 13 4.47 13.07 -33.63
CA ILE A 13 4.11 13.10 -32.23
C ILE A 13 3.80 11.65 -31.93
N LEU A 14 4.83 10.93 -31.47
CA LEU A 14 4.62 9.78 -30.60
C LEU A 14 3.47 10.14 -29.68
N GLN A 15 2.38 9.38 -29.72
CA GLN A 15 1.55 9.24 -28.55
C GLN A 15 2.51 8.81 -27.45
N LYS A 16 3.04 9.76 -26.66
CA LYS A 16 3.42 9.48 -25.28
C LYS A 16 2.13 8.96 -24.69
N GLY A 17 1.95 7.64 -24.73
CA GLY A 17 0.83 6.99 -24.06
C GLY A 17 0.79 7.58 -22.67
N LEU A 18 -0.37 8.07 -22.24
CA LEU A 18 -0.56 8.46 -20.86
C LEU A 18 -0.03 7.29 -20.03
N LYS A 19 1.10 7.47 -19.32
CA LYS A 19 1.57 6.46 -18.38
C LYS A 19 0.42 6.31 -17.40
N LYS A 20 -0.29 5.18 -17.46
CA LYS A 20 -1.44 4.91 -16.61
C LYS A 20 -0.94 5.08 -15.18
N MET A 21 -1.53 6.02 -14.42
CA MET A 21 -1.17 6.20 -13.02
C MET A 21 -1.57 4.92 -12.31
N GLU A 22 -0.56 4.22 -11.80
CA GLU A 22 -0.78 2.97 -11.09
C GLU A 22 -0.67 3.21 -9.58
N ARG A 23 -1.72 2.82 -8.87
CA ARG A 23 -1.89 2.99 -7.43
C ARG A 23 -1.95 1.62 -6.79
N ILE A 24 -1.14 1.43 -5.76
CA ILE A 24 -1.05 0.17 -5.04
C ILE A 24 -1.65 0.30 -3.64
N TRP A 25 -2.49 -0.67 -3.28
CA TRP A 25 -3.00 -0.81 -1.92
C TRP A 25 -2.15 -1.78 -1.11
N ILE A 26 -1.53 -1.33 -0.03
CA ILE A 26 -0.90 -2.24 0.93
C ILE A 26 -1.77 -2.37 2.18
N THR A 27 -2.00 -3.59 2.65
CA THR A 27 -2.76 -3.89 3.86
C THR A 27 -2.28 -5.20 4.47
N GLY A 28 -2.69 -5.50 5.70
CA GLY A 28 -2.37 -6.78 6.30
C GLY A 28 -2.61 -6.83 7.79
N PHE A 29 -1.93 -7.77 8.44
CA PHE A 29 -2.03 -8.00 9.87
C PHE A 29 -1.79 -6.74 10.71
N ARG A 30 -2.52 -6.67 11.82
CA ARG A 30 -2.27 -5.72 12.88
C ARG A 30 -1.04 -6.13 13.68
N SER A 31 -0.39 -5.17 14.33
CA SER A 31 0.82 -5.45 15.11
C SER A 31 0.65 -6.57 16.15
N PHE A 32 -0.50 -6.64 16.82
CA PHE A 32 -0.77 -7.72 17.79
C PHE A 32 -0.99 -9.09 17.13
N GLU A 33 -1.50 -9.15 15.89
CA GLU A 33 -1.69 -10.40 15.14
C GLU A 33 -0.33 -11.00 14.73
N LEU A 34 0.69 -10.16 14.58
CA LEU A 34 2.08 -10.56 14.29
C LEU A 34 2.90 -10.82 15.57
N GLY A 35 2.31 -10.64 16.75
CA GLY A 35 3.02 -10.68 18.02
C GLY A 35 4.19 -9.68 18.08
N VAL A 36 3.96 -8.46 17.57
CA VAL A 36 4.90 -7.34 17.58
C VAL A 36 4.53 -6.38 18.71
N PHE A 37 5.47 -6.18 19.65
CA PHE A 37 5.19 -5.43 20.89
C PHE A 37 5.89 -4.06 20.97
N GLY A 38 6.55 -3.62 19.90
CA GLY A 38 7.14 -2.28 19.85
C GLY A 38 7.96 -2.04 18.59
N ALA A 39 8.39 -0.79 18.40
CA ALA A 39 9.11 -0.37 17.20
C ALA A 39 10.52 -0.97 17.05
N LYS A 40 11.11 -1.49 18.15
CA LYS A 40 12.44 -2.14 18.16
C LYS A 40 12.38 -3.65 18.01
N ASP A 41 11.19 -4.21 17.82
CA ASP A 41 11.04 -5.65 17.63
C ASP A 41 11.72 -6.06 16.30
N PRO A 42 12.63 -7.05 16.28
CA PRO A 42 13.31 -7.48 15.07
C PRO A 42 12.36 -7.87 13.93
N LYS A 43 11.15 -8.35 14.24
CA LYS A 43 10.13 -8.64 13.23
C LYS A 43 9.74 -7.40 12.43
N VAL A 44 9.73 -6.22 13.04
CA VAL A 44 9.43 -4.96 12.35
C VAL A 44 10.46 -4.70 11.25
N THR A 45 11.73 -5.01 11.51
CA THR A 45 12.79 -4.88 10.51
C THR A 45 12.54 -5.79 9.32
N VAL A 46 12.24 -7.07 9.55
CA VAL A 46 11.93 -8.03 8.48
C VAL A 46 10.67 -7.62 7.70
N LEU A 47 9.61 -7.20 8.39
CA LEU A 47 8.38 -6.71 7.77
C LEU A 47 8.64 -5.50 6.87
N LYS A 48 9.43 -4.52 7.35
CA LYS A 48 9.79 -3.34 6.56
C LYS A 48 10.70 -3.69 5.39
N PHE A 49 11.61 -4.65 5.56
CA PHE A 49 12.42 -5.17 4.47
C PHE A 49 11.56 -5.78 3.36
N ALA A 50 10.63 -6.67 3.72
CA ALA A 50 9.67 -7.27 2.80
C ALA A 50 8.83 -6.20 2.06
N LEU A 51 8.28 -5.25 2.81
CA LEU A 51 7.50 -4.14 2.26
C LEU A 51 8.33 -3.25 1.34
N LYS A 52 9.59 -2.95 1.69
CA LYS A 52 10.50 -2.15 0.86
C LYS A 52 10.75 -2.86 -0.46
N LYS A 53 11.10 -4.15 -0.43
CA LYS A 53 11.35 -4.94 -1.65
C LYS A 53 10.14 -4.98 -2.58
N GLN A 54 8.95 -5.24 -2.03
CA GLN A 54 7.72 -5.29 -2.80
C GLN A 54 7.31 -3.93 -3.36
N LEU A 55 7.44 -2.87 -2.56
CA LEU A 55 7.08 -1.52 -3.00
C LEU A 55 8.07 -0.96 -4.02
N THR A 56 9.38 -1.22 -3.86
CA THR A 56 10.39 -0.87 -4.87
C THR A 56 10.08 -1.54 -6.20
N SER A 57 9.84 -2.86 -6.22
CA SER A 57 9.46 -3.58 -7.45
C SER A 57 8.21 -2.99 -8.07
N ALA A 58 7.18 -2.69 -7.27
CA ALA A 58 5.96 -2.06 -7.79
C ALA A 58 6.23 -0.68 -8.42
N ILE A 59 7.09 0.15 -7.81
CA ILE A 59 7.48 1.46 -8.33
C ILE A 59 8.24 1.31 -9.66
N GLU A 60 9.18 0.38 -9.73
CA GLU A 60 9.95 0.06 -10.94
C GLU A 60 9.03 -0.43 -12.07
N ASP A 61 7.97 -1.17 -11.73
CA ASP A 61 6.93 -1.62 -12.67
C ASP A 61 5.94 -0.50 -13.07
N GLY A 62 5.98 0.66 -12.43
CA GLY A 62 5.19 1.83 -12.81
C GLY A 62 4.26 2.38 -11.75
N ALA A 63 4.23 1.83 -10.54
CA ALA A 63 3.46 2.39 -9.43
C ALA A 63 3.91 3.82 -9.10
N THR A 64 2.93 4.71 -8.98
CA THR A 64 3.12 6.14 -8.69
C THR A 64 2.54 6.55 -7.35
N TRP A 65 1.70 5.69 -6.75
CA TRP A 65 1.06 5.96 -5.46
C TRP A 65 0.97 4.69 -4.61
N LEU A 66 1.36 4.79 -3.34
CA LEU A 66 0.87 3.92 -2.29
C LEU A 66 -0.36 4.54 -1.65
N ILE A 67 -1.47 3.82 -1.61
CA ILE A 67 -2.68 4.19 -0.88
C ILE A 67 -2.92 3.12 0.18
N THR A 68 -2.99 3.49 1.45
CA THR A 68 -3.21 2.54 2.55
C THR A 68 -3.99 3.19 3.68
N GLY A 69 -4.37 2.41 4.68
CA GLY A 69 -5.02 2.92 5.87
C GLY A 69 -4.04 3.32 6.97
N GLY A 70 -4.59 3.60 8.14
CA GLY A 70 -3.84 3.98 9.33
C GLY A 70 -3.72 2.90 10.39
N GLN A 71 -4.15 1.66 10.12
CA GLN A 71 -4.22 0.60 11.13
C GLN A 71 -2.82 0.23 11.68
N LEU A 72 -2.71 0.10 13.01
CA LEU A 72 -1.47 -0.34 13.67
C LEU A 72 -0.97 -1.67 13.09
N GLY A 73 0.27 -1.71 12.60
CA GLY A 73 0.85 -2.88 11.94
C GLY A 73 1.25 -2.56 10.50
N ILE A 74 0.92 -3.47 9.58
CA ILE A 74 1.38 -3.45 8.19
C ILE A 74 1.07 -2.14 7.46
N GLU A 75 -0.11 -1.57 7.65
CA GLU A 75 -0.51 -0.33 6.97
C GLU A 75 0.39 0.86 7.36
N GLN A 76 0.71 1.00 8.66
CA GLN A 76 1.63 2.04 9.13
C GLN A 76 3.07 1.79 8.68
N TYR A 77 3.55 0.55 8.75
CA TYR A 77 4.89 0.19 8.27
C TYR A 77 5.05 0.45 6.76
N ALA A 78 4.00 0.21 5.97
CA ALA A 78 3.99 0.50 4.55
C ALA A 78 4.13 2.00 4.27
N LEU A 79 3.47 2.87 5.05
CA LEU A 79 3.64 4.32 4.93
C LEU A 79 5.03 4.79 5.32
N GLU A 80 5.58 4.24 6.42
CA GLU A 80 6.95 4.56 6.82
C GLU A 80 7.97 4.22 5.72
N VAL A 81 7.84 3.02 5.14
CA VAL A 81 8.68 2.57 4.02
C VAL A 81 8.43 3.41 2.76
N GLY A 82 7.17 3.66 2.40
CA GLY A 82 6.81 4.46 1.24
C GLY A 82 7.35 5.90 1.33
N ASN A 83 7.28 6.52 2.50
CA ASN A 83 7.82 7.85 2.74
C ASN A 83 9.35 7.90 2.64
N GLN A 84 10.05 6.81 3.02
CA GLN A 84 11.50 6.69 2.81
C GLN A 84 11.82 6.56 1.32
N LEU A 85 11.10 5.70 0.59
CA LEU A 85 11.29 5.47 -0.83
C LEU A 85 11.04 6.71 -1.68
N ARG A 86 10.20 7.66 -1.22
CA ARG A 86 10.04 8.95 -1.89
C ARG A 86 11.33 9.77 -2.05
N THR A 87 12.34 9.52 -1.20
CA THR A 87 13.65 10.17 -1.35
C THR A 87 14.43 9.62 -2.55
N GLU A 88 14.24 8.34 -2.86
CA GLU A 88 14.84 7.62 -3.99
C GLU A 88 13.98 7.79 -5.27
N TYR A 89 12.66 7.92 -5.12
CA TYR A 89 11.66 8.00 -6.19
C TYR A 89 10.76 9.25 -6.02
N PRO A 90 11.19 10.46 -6.45
CA PRO A 90 10.49 11.72 -6.16
C PRO A 90 9.07 11.85 -6.77
N GLU A 91 8.77 11.08 -7.83
CA GLU A 91 7.45 11.06 -8.47
C GLU A 91 6.46 10.14 -7.73
N PHE A 92 6.96 9.27 -6.84
CA PHE A 92 6.14 8.39 -6.04
C PHE A 92 5.47 9.17 -4.90
N LYS A 93 4.22 8.83 -4.58
CA LYS A 93 3.42 9.52 -3.57
C LYS A 93 2.78 8.56 -2.60
N THR A 94 2.46 9.03 -1.41
CA THR A 94 1.81 8.24 -0.37
C THR A 94 0.49 8.87 0.06
N ALA A 95 -0.52 8.03 0.31
CA ALA A 95 -1.83 8.44 0.79
C ALA A 95 -2.30 7.57 1.97
N LEU A 96 -2.80 8.22 3.01
CA LEU A 96 -3.41 7.58 4.18
C LEU A 96 -4.93 7.84 4.20
N MET A 97 -5.70 6.79 3.97
CA MET A 97 -7.16 6.82 3.96
C MET A 97 -7.73 6.13 5.20
N THR A 98 -8.48 6.83 6.05
CA THR A 98 -9.16 6.18 7.18
C THR A 98 -10.61 5.80 6.81
N PRO A 99 -11.19 4.74 7.38
CA PRO A 99 -12.58 4.38 7.09
C PRO A 99 -13.59 5.42 7.58
N PHE A 100 -13.25 6.17 8.64
CA PHE A 100 -14.11 7.15 9.30
C PHE A 100 -13.28 8.22 10.01
N GLN A 101 -13.93 9.32 10.43
CA GLN A 101 -13.26 10.55 10.88
C GLN A 101 -12.48 10.38 12.19
N ASP A 102 -13.03 9.67 13.16
CA ASP A 102 -12.47 9.50 14.50
C ASP A 102 -11.63 8.21 14.65
N PHE A 103 -11.06 7.75 13.54
CA PHE A 103 -10.24 6.55 13.50
C PHE A 103 -9.03 6.67 14.43
N GLY A 104 -8.84 5.65 15.27
CA GLY A 104 -7.76 5.62 16.26
C GLY A 104 -7.99 6.44 17.53
N GLN A 105 -9.14 7.11 17.71
CA GLN A 105 -9.39 7.94 18.91
C GLN A 105 -9.27 7.17 20.24
N ASN A 106 -9.61 5.88 20.22
CA ASN A 106 -9.59 5.01 21.40
C ASN A 106 -8.22 4.33 21.63
N TRP A 107 -7.21 4.61 20.80
CA TRP A 107 -5.87 4.08 21.02
C TRP A 107 -5.16 4.83 22.15
N ASN A 108 -4.09 4.26 22.70
CA ASN A 108 -3.24 4.95 23.67
C ASN A 108 -2.55 6.18 23.03
N GLU A 109 -2.01 7.06 23.87
CA GLU A 109 -1.41 8.33 23.44
C GLU A 109 -0.29 8.14 22.41
N ASN A 110 0.60 7.19 22.65
CA ASN A 110 1.70 6.87 21.74
C ASN A 110 1.18 6.48 20.34
N ASN A 111 0.19 5.60 20.26
CA ASN A 111 -0.37 5.12 19.00
C ASN A 111 -1.15 6.22 18.27
N ARG A 112 -1.81 7.14 18.99
CA ARG A 112 -2.44 8.32 18.37
C ARG A 112 -1.40 9.29 17.81
N ALA A 113 -0.30 9.51 18.54
CA ALA A 113 0.79 10.36 18.09
C ALA A 113 1.45 9.79 16.82
N LEU A 114 1.68 8.46 16.76
CA LEU A 114 2.20 7.78 15.58
C LEU A 114 1.27 7.95 14.36
N LEU A 115 -0.03 7.76 14.53
CA LEU A 115 -1.00 7.98 13.45
C LEU A 115 -0.99 9.44 12.96
N GLY A 116 -0.98 10.40 13.88
CA GLY A 116 -0.93 11.82 13.52
C GLY A 116 0.36 12.22 12.79
N ALA A 117 1.50 11.68 13.20
CA ALA A 117 2.78 11.88 12.51
C ALA A 117 2.76 11.31 11.09
N LEU A 118 2.14 10.15 10.89
CA LEU A 118 1.94 9.57 9.56
C LEU A 118 1.03 10.44 8.69
N GLN A 119 -0.12 10.88 9.22
CA GLN A 119 -1.03 11.78 8.51
C GLN A 119 -0.34 13.08 8.05
N ALA A 120 0.58 13.61 8.85
CA ALA A 120 1.33 14.82 8.52
C ALA A 120 2.47 14.61 7.51
N SER A 121 2.89 13.36 7.26
CA SER A 121 4.05 13.05 6.40
C SER A 121 3.69 12.51 5.02
N VAL A 122 2.45 12.07 4.82
CA VAL A 122 1.93 11.62 3.52
C VAL A 122 1.53 12.77 2.62
N ASP A 123 1.49 12.53 1.31
CA ASP A 123 1.09 13.54 0.31
C ASP A 123 -0.41 13.82 0.33
N PHE A 124 -1.21 12.86 0.78
CA PHE A 124 -2.65 12.99 0.91
C PHE A 124 -3.19 12.20 2.11
N THR A 125 -4.14 12.77 2.85
CA THR A 125 -4.87 12.02 3.87
C THR A 125 -6.31 12.48 4.00
N GLN A 126 -7.24 11.53 4.08
CA GLN A 126 -8.66 11.82 4.29
C GLN A 126 -9.41 10.61 4.83
N ALA A 127 -10.49 10.85 5.56
CA ALA A 127 -11.46 9.81 5.90
C ALA A 127 -12.45 9.55 4.75
N VAL A 128 -12.66 8.27 4.39
CA VAL A 128 -13.69 7.87 3.40
C VAL A 128 -15.08 8.28 3.87
N SER A 129 -15.38 8.08 5.16
CA SER A 129 -16.56 8.64 5.81
C SER A 129 -16.20 9.87 6.64
N GLN A 130 -16.83 11.02 6.36
CA GLN A 130 -16.69 12.24 7.16
C GLN A 130 -17.51 12.21 8.47
N LYS A 131 -17.94 11.02 8.90
CA LYS A 131 -18.66 10.80 10.15
C LYS A 131 -17.77 9.98 11.10
N PRO A 132 -18.00 10.08 12.43
CA PRO A 132 -17.50 9.13 13.40
C PRO A 132 -17.87 7.67 13.06
N TYR A 133 -17.25 6.70 13.72
CA TYR A 133 -17.67 5.30 13.59
C TYR A 133 -19.14 5.12 14.00
N GLN A 134 -19.93 4.54 13.12
CA GLN A 134 -21.35 4.25 13.31
C GLN A 134 -21.61 2.75 13.29
N ASP A 135 -21.12 2.07 12.25
CA ASP A 135 -21.37 0.65 12.05
C ASP A 135 -20.40 0.01 11.02
N PRO A 136 -20.36 -1.34 10.91
CA PRO A 136 -19.44 -2.04 10.02
C PRO A 136 -19.54 -1.71 8.52
N SER A 137 -20.61 -1.05 8.06
CA SER A 137 -20.71 -0.60 6.66
C SER A 137 -19.59 0.38 6.29
N GLN A 138 -19.10 1.20 7.22
CA GLN A 138 -17.98 2.11 6.95
C GLN A 138 -16.69 1.36 6.62
N LEU A 139 -16.45 0.19 7.24
CA LEU A 139 -15.30 -0.66 6.93
C LEU A 139 -15.43 -1.30 5.55
N LYS A 140 -16.63 -1.75 5.19
CA LYS A 140 -16.92 -2.28 3.84
C LYS A 140 -16.79 -1.21 2.76
N ASN A 141 -17.30 -0.01 3.04
CA ASN A 141 -17.19 1.14 2.15
C ASN A 141 -15.73 1.55 1.95
N TYR A 142 -14.92 1.49 3.00
CA TYR A 142 -13.47 1.66 2.91
C TYR A 142 -12.83 0.62 1.99
N GLN A 143 -13.11 -0.67 2.18
CA GLN A 143 -12.58 -1.73 1.30
C GLN A 143 -12.97 -1.51 -0.17
N ASN A 144 -14.24 -1.18 -0.43
CA ASN A 144 -14.72 -0.88 -1.78
C ASN A 144 -14.04 0.37 -2.36
N PHE A 145 -13.85 1.41 -1.55
CA PHE A 145 -13.13 2.61 -1.96
C PHE A 145 -11.70 2.26 -2.39
N MET A 146 -10.97 1.51 -1.57
CA MET A 146 -9.61 1.09 -1.90
C MET A 146 -9.58 0.32 -3.22
N LEU A 147 -10.39 -0.73 -3.36
CA LEU A 147 -10.49 -1.56 -4.56
C LEU A 147 -10.82 -0.78 -5.85
N GLN A 148 -11.66 0.25 -5.75
CA GLN A 148 -12.05 1.08 -6.90
C GLN A 148 -11.01 2.15 -7.27
N HIS A 149 -10.08 2.46 -6.35
CA HIS A 149 -9.09 3.54 -6.51
C HIS A 149 -7.65 3.04 -6.59
N THR A 150 -7.44 1.72 -6.59
CA THR A 150 -6.13 1.08 -6.81
C THR A 150 -6.21 0.07 -7.94
N GLU A 151 -5.06 -0.24 -8.53
CA GLU A 151 -4.93 -1.21 -9.62
C GLU A 151 -4.53 -2.60 -9.09
N ARG A 152 -3.80 -2.63 -7.97
CA ARG A 152 -3.33 -3.87 -7.33
C ARG A 152 -3.23 -3.74 -5.82
N ALA A 153 -3.19 -4.87 -5.12
CA ALA A 153 -2.91 -4.92 -3.69
C ALA A 153 -1.72 -5.81 -3.31
N ILE A 154 -1.00 -5.43 -2.27
CA ILE A 154 -0.14 -6.32 -1.49
C ILE A 154 -0.83 -6.56 -0.15
N VAL A 155 -1.05 -7.82 0.19
CA VAL A 155 -1.72 -8.21 1.43
C VAL A 155 -0.79 -9.10 2.25
N VAL A 156 -0.37 -8.63 3.42
CA VAL A 156 0.36 -9.47 4.38
C VAL A 156 -0.66 -10.23 5.23
N TYR A 157 -0.87 -11.49 4.89
CA TYR A 157 -1.90 -12.34 5.47
C TYR A 157 -1.58 -13.81 5.24
N ASP A 158 -1.91 -14.64 6.23
CA ASP A 158 -1.80 -16.08 6.18
C ASP A 158 -3.19 -16.70 6.37
N GLN A 159 -3.54 -17.67 5.52
CA GLN A 159 -4.85 -18.34 5.55
C GLN A 159 -5.07 -19.15 6.84
N GLN A 160 -4.01 -19.56 7.51
CA GLN A 160 -4.07 -20.26 8.80
C GLN A 160 -4.54 -19.32 9.94
N ALA A 161 -4.47 -18.00 9.75
CA ALA A 161 -4.94 -17.01 10.72
C ALA A 161 -6.47 -16.80 10.63
N GLU A 162 -7.25 -17.85 10.91
CA GLU A 162 -8.71 -17.88 10.75
C GLU A 162 -9.45 -16.82 11.59
N THR A 163 -8.87 -16.37 12.71
CA THR A 163 -9.49 -15.37 13.60
C THR A 163 -9.18 -13.93 13.18
N SER A 164 -8.24 -13.75 12.25
CA SER A 164 -7.79 -12.44 11.82
C SER A 164 -8.90 -11.69 11.09
N LYS A 165 -9.00 -10.38 11.33
CA LYS A 165 -9.96 -9.52 10.62
C LYS A 165 -9.53 -9.21 9.19
N VAL A 166 -8.27 -9.48 8.83
CA VAL A 166 -7.74 -9.31 7.47
C VAL A 166 -8.45 -10.24 6.48
N GLN A 167 -8.99 -11.38 6.93
CA GLN A 167 -9.77 -12.31 6.10
C GLN A 167 -10.92 -11.60 5.35
N TYR A 168 -11.55 -10.59 5.95
CA TYR A 168 -12.63 -9.85 5.30
C TYR A 168 -12.12 -9.01 4.12
N THR A 169 -10.91 -8.46 4.21
CA THR A 169 -10.27 -7.75 3.11
C THR A 169 -9.89 -8.71 2.00
N VAL A 170 -9.34 -9.88 2.32
CA VAL A 170 -9.02 -10.92 1.32
C VAL A 170 -10.28 -11.41 0.62
N GLN A 171 -11.37 -11.65 1.34
CA GLN A 171 -12.67 -12.00 0.75
C GLN A 171 -13.21 -10.90 -0.16
N ALA A 172 -13.10 -9.62 0.23
CA ALA A 172 -13.52 -8.49 -0.61
C ALA A 172 -12.73 -8.43 -1.92
N ILE A 173 -11.40 -8.59 -1.84
CA ILE A 173 -10.51 -8.68 -3.00
C ILE A 173 -10.92 -9.85 -3.91
N GLN A 174 -11.06 -11.07 -3.36
CA GLN A 174 -11.45 -12.25 -4.13
C GLN A 174 -12.80 -12.07 -4.84
N ASN A 175 -13.76 -11.40 -4.19
CA ASN A 175 -15.04 -11.08 -4.82
C ASN A 175 -14.91 -10.04 -5.93
N TYR A 176 -14.01 -9.07 -5.78
CA TYR A 176 -13.73 -8.06 -6.80
C TYR A 176 -13.04 -8.67 -8.02
N GLN A 177 -12.11 -9.60 -7.81
CA GLN A 177 -11.41 -10.35 -8.87
C GLN A 177 -12.33 -11.23 -9.73
N LYS A 178 -13.52 -11.61 -9.26
CA LYS A 178 -14.51 -12.32 -10.09
C LYS A 178 -14.99 -11.50 -11.30
N HIS A 179 -14.80 -10.18 -11.27
CA HIS A 179 -15.34 -9.26 -12.27
C HIS A 179 -14.28 -8.27 -12.79
N THR A 180 -13.03 -8.38 -12.36
CA THR A 180 -11.93 -7.45 -12.67
C THR A 180 -10.60 -8.21 -12.77
N ASP A 181 -9.61 -7.59 -13.40
CA ASP A 181 -8.22 -8.06 -13.51
C ASP A 181 -7.34 -7.56 -12.33
N TYR A 182 -7.95 -7.27 -11.18
CA TYR A 182 -7.26 -6.71 -10.02
C TYR A 182 -6.17 -7.64 -9.50
N GLU A 183 -4.91 -7.21 -9.58
CA GLU A 183 -3.76 -8.04 -9.19
C GLU A 183 -3.56 -8.03 -7.66
N VAL A 184 -3.19 -9.18 -7.11
CA VAL A 184 -2.88 -9.32 -5.68
C VAL A 184 -1.61 -10.11 -5.46
N THR A 185 -0.71 -9.53 -4.67
CA THR A 185 0.41 -10.21 -4.06
C THR A 185 0.06 -10.55 -2.62
N LEU A 186 0.01 -11.84 -2.29
CA LEU A 186 -0.15 -12.32 -0.92
C LEU A 186 1.23 -12.59 -0.31
N ILE A 187 1.45 -12.11 0.91
CA ILE A 187 2.66 -12.39 1.71
C ILE A 187 2.19 -13.12 2.96
N ASP A 188 2.31 -14.44 2.94
CA ASP A 188 1.99 -15.34 4.06
C ASP A 188 3.21 -15.54 4.98
N PHE A 189 3.08 -16.41 5.99
CA PHE A 189 4.17 -16.62 6.94
C PHE A 189 5.39 -17.30 6.32
N ASP A 190 5.19 -18.21 5.36
CA ASP A 190 6.29 -18.84 4.64
C ASP A 190 7.09 -17.79 3.85
N ARG A 191 6.41 -16.89 3.15
CA ARG A 191 7.08 -15.79 2.43
C ARG A 191 7.76 -14.80 3.37
N LEU A 192 7.21 -14.55 4.56
CA LEU A 192 7.88 -13.73 5.59
C LEU A 192 9.14 -14.41 6.13
N GLN A 193 9.15 -15.74 6.26
CA GLN A 193 10.33 -16.51 6.65
C GLN A 193 11.43 -16.38 5.60
N GLU A 194 11.09 -16.50 4.31
CA GLU A 194 12.03 -16.27 3.20
C GLU A 194 12.63 -14.85 3.26
N TYR A 195 11.81 -13.82 3.49
CA TYR A 195 12.33 -12.45 3.67
C TYR A 195 13.23 -12.29 4.90
N SER A 196 13.00 -13.06 5.96
CA SER A 196 13.87 -13.05 7.13
C SER A 196 15.25 -13.63 6.80
N GLU A 197 15.29 -14.69 6.00
CA GLU A 197 16.51 -15.35 5.55
C GLU A 197 17.28 -14.45 4.58
N GLU A 198 16.59 -13.90 3.57
CA GLU A 198 17.18 -12.90 2.65
C GLU A 198 17.76 -11.70 3.41
N TYR A 199 17.05 -11.18 4.42
CA TYR A 199 17.56 -10.08 5.23
C TYR A 199 18.80 -10.46 6.02
N ALA A 200 18.86 -11.67 6.58
CA ALA A 200 20.04 -12.15 7.30
C ALA A 200 21.26 -12.28 6.38
N GLU A 201 21.09 -12.76 5.15
CA GLU A 201 22.15 -12.80 4.14
C GLU A 201 22.69 -11.40 3.84
N THR A 202 21.80 -10.40 3.71
CA THR A 202 22.20 -9.01 3.47
C THR A 202 22.99 -8.37 4.62
N LEU A 203 23.07 -9.00 5.80
CA LEU A 203 23.94 -8.55 6.88
C LEU A 203 25.32 -9.22 6.81
N ASN A 204 25.37 -10.48 6.36
CA ASN A 204 26.61 -11.25 6.23
C ASN A 204 27.45 -10.79 5.04
N ASP A 205 26.83 -10.27 3.97
CA ASP A 205 27.54 -9.78 2.78
C ASP A 205 28.38 -8.50 3.01
N TRP A 206 28.22 -7.84 4.16
CA TRP A 206 28.97 -6.63 4.55
C TRP A 206 30.03 -6.89 5.63
N GLU A 207 30.25 -8.15 6.03
CA GLU A 207 31.36 -8.60 6.89
C GLU A 207 32.53 -9.13 6.04
#